data_AF-A0A0U1TXP8-F1
#
_entry.id   AF-A0A0U1TXP8-F1
#
_cell.length_a   1.000
_cell.length_b   1.000
_cell.length_c   1.000
_cell.angle_alpha   90.00
_cell.angle_beta   90.00
_cell.angle_gamma   90.00
#
_symmetry.space_group_name_H-M   'P 1'
#
loop_
_entity.id
_entity.type
_entity.pdbx_description
1 polymer ?
#
loop_
_entity_poly.entity_id
_entity_poly.type
_entity_poly.pdbx_seq_one_letter_code
_entity_poly.pdbx_strand_id
1 'polypeptide(L)' 'DAWVSFLIVLLVASLLCYAHVAQGKRTKECVTGKPCDSNYDCCNSQICLSSGRAYKCGWSSDPI' A
#
# COMPACT_ATOMS: atom_id res chain seq x y z
N ASP A 1 -42.68 -6.63 2.69
CA ASP A 1 -41.63 -7.63 2.43
C ASP A 1 -40.67 -7.33 1.28
N ALA A 2 -41.11 -7.12 0.03
CA ALA A 2 -40.18 -6.96 -1.12
C ALA A 2 -39.14 -5.82 -1.00
N TRP A 3 -39.50 -4.73 -0.33
CA TRP A 3 -38.66 -3.55 -0.10
C TRP A 3 -37.46 -3.87 0.79
N VAL A 4 -37.66 -4.74 1.80
CA VAL A 4 -36.59 -5.18 2.72
C VAL A 4 -35.59 -6.04 1.95
N SER A 5 -36.08 -6.95 1.10
CA SER A 5 -35.22 -7.76 0.24
C SER A 5 -34.37 -6.90 -0.71
N PHE A 6 -34.94 -5.84 -1.28
CA PHE A 6 -34.21 -4.91 -2.15
C PHE A 6 -33.08 -4.18 -1.40
N LEU A 7 -33.35 -3.70 -0.17
CA LEU A 7 -32.35 -3.06 0.67
C LEU A 7 -31.20 -4.00 1.04
N ILE A 8 -31.50 -5.27 1.31
CA ILE A 8 -30.49 -6.30 1.62
C ILE A 8 -29.56 -6.50 0.41
N VAL A 9 -30.11 -6.62 -0.80
CA VAL A 9 -29.31 -6.79 -2.02
C VAL A 9 -28.36 -5.60 -2.25
N LEU A 10 -28.85 -4.37 -2.07
CA LEU A 10 -28.02 -3.17 -2.20
C LEU A 10 -26.88 -3.12 -1.18
N LEU A 11 -27.16 -3.52 0.06
CA LEU A 11 -26.20 -3.51 1.14
C LEU A 11 -25.09 -4.55 0.89
N VAL A 12 -25.46 -5.74 0.44
CA VAL A 12 -24.50 -6.79 0.04
C VAL A 12 -23.65 -6.35 -1.15
N ALA A 13 -24.25 -5.74 -2.19
CA ALA A 13 -23.51 -5.24 -3.34
C ALA A 13 -22.51 -4.14 -2.95
N SER A 14 -22.91 -3.22 -2.07
CA SER A 14 -22.02 -2.18 -1.54
C SER A 14 -20.84 -2.76 -0.76
N LEU A 15 -21.08 -3.76 0.09
CA LEU A 15 -20.03 -4.44 0.85
C LEU A 15 -19.04 -5.18 -0.06
N LEU A 16 -19.52 -5.85 -1.09
CA LEU A 16 -18.68 -6.53 -2.08
C LEU A 16 -17.81 -5.54 -2.87
N CYS A 17 -18.39 -4.42 -3.30
CA CYS A 17 -17.66 -3.34 -3.96
C CYS A 17 -16.60 -2.73 -3.04
N TYR A 18 -16.95 -2.46 -1.78
CA TYR A 18 -16.01 -1.93 -0.79
C TYR A 18 -14.86 -2.90 -0.53
N ALA A 19 -15.14 -4.21 -0.39
CA ALA A 19 -14.11 -5.23 -0.20
C ALA A 19 -13.14 -5.28 -1.38
N HIS A 20 -13.63 -5.18 -2.61
CA HIS A 20 -12.80 -5.17 -3.82
C HIS A 20 -11.85 -3.96 -3.84
N VAL A 21 -12.34 -2.78 -3.49
CA VAL A 21 -11.53 -1.55 -3.42
C VAL A 21 -10.55 -1.58 -2.25
N ALA A 22 -10.95 -2.14 -1.11
CA ALA A 22 -10.08 -2.27 0.07
C ALA A 22 -8.90 -3.22 -0.18
N GLN A 23 -9.10 -4.30 -0.95
CA GLN A 23 -8.02 -5.21 -1.32
C GLN A 23 -7.03 -4.58 -2.32
N GLY A 24 -7.46 -3.63 -3.14
CA GLY A 24 -6.59 -2.92 -4.09
C GLY A 24 -5.52 -2.00 -3.46
N LYS A 25 -5.52 -1.80 -2.14
CA LYS A 25 -4.59 -0.87 -1.46
C LYS A 25 -3.45 -1.53 -0.66
N ARG A 26 -3.32 -2.86 -0.64
CA ARG A 26 -2.46 -3.53 0.36
C ARG A 26 -1.37 -4.46 -0.16
N THR A 27 -0.81 -4.18 -1.33
CA THR A 27 0.52 -4.67 -1.69
C THR A 27 1.21 -3.67 -2.61
N LYS A 28 1.61 -2.50 -2.08
CA LYS A 28 2.86 -1.92 -2.60
C LYS A 28 3.94 -2.92 -2.21
N GLU A 29 4.21 -3.84 -3.11
CA GLU A 29 5.28 -4.82 -2.98
C GLU A 29 6.52 -4.07 -2.51
N CYS A 30 7.07 -4.55 -1.41
CA CYS A 30 8.02 -3.76 -0.66
C CYS A 30 9.41 -3.94 -1.28
N VAL A 31 9.67 -3.16 -2.34
CA VAL A 31 10.87 -3.31 -3.17
C VAL A 31 12.02 -2.47 -2.62
N THR A 32 13.12 -3.15 -2.29
CA THR A 32 14.41 -2.53 -1.93
C THR A 32 15.02 -1.81 -3.13
N GLY A 33 15.69 -0.68 -2.90
CA GLY A 33 16.36 0.09 -3.95
C GLY A 33 15.44 1.00 -4.78
N LYS A 34 14.15 1.06 -4.45
CA LYS A 34 13.24 2.05 -5.04
C LYS A 34 13.65 3.47 -4.62
N PRO A 35 13.41 4.47 -5.47
CA PRO A 35 13.64 5.86 -5.08
C PRO A 35 12.74 6.25 -3.91
N CYS A 36 13.26 7.10 -3.03
CA CYS A 36 12.56 7.61 -1.86
C CYS A 36 12.95 9.07 -1.63
N ASP A 37 12.07 9.84 -1.00
CA ASP A 37 12.41 11.16 -0.47
C ASP A 37 12.43 11.15 1.07
N SER A 38 11.76 10.17 1.69
CA SER A 38 11.70 9.98 3.14
C SER A 38 11.75 8.51 3.55
N ASN A 39 12.13 8.24 4.80
CA ASN A 39 12.09 6.90 5.39
C ASN A 39 10.68 6.28 5.36
N TYR A 40 9.63 7.11 5.39
CA TYR A 40 8.24 6.65 5.31
C TYR A 40 7.86 6.09 3.93
N ASP A 41 8.60 6.47 2.89
CA ASP A 41 8.42 5.87 1.57
C ASP A 41 8.96 4.44 1.54
N CYS A 42 9.92 4.13 2.42
CA CYS A 42 10.60 2.86 2.48
C CYS A 42 9.81 1.82 3.26
N CYS A 43 10.20 0.57 3.01
CA CYS A 43 9.62 -0.58 3.67
C CYS A 43 9.97 -0.59 5.15
N ASN A 44 9.17 -1.30 5.93
CA ASN A 44 9.44 -1.42 7.36
C ASN A 44 10.87 -1.94 7.56
N SER A 45 11.63 -1.23 8.41
CA SER A 45 13.06 -1.47 8.68
C SER A 45 14.08 -1.05 7.59
N GLN A 46 13.63 -0.44 6.48
CA GLN A 46 14.52 0.23 5.52
C GLN A 46 14.54 1.74 5.78
N ILE A 47 15.66 2.38 5.46
CA ILE A 47 15.83 3.83 5.52
C ILE A 47 16.16 4.38 4.13
N CYS A 48 15.87 5.66 3.93
CA CYS A 48 16.14 6.34 2.69
C CYS A 48 17.60 6.81 2.66
N LEU A 49 18.44 6.09 1.89
CA LEU A 49 19.88 6.30 1.81
C LEU A 49 20.24 7.15 0.59
N SER A 50 21.21 8.04 0.74
CA SER A 50 21.76 8.81 -0.39
C SER A 50 22.75 7.93 -1.17
N SER A 51 22.53 7.74 -2.47
CA SER A 51 23.42 7.02 -3.39
C SER A 51 24.25 7.95 -4.28
N GLY A 52 24.54 9.16 -3.81
CA GLY A 52 25.35 10.17 -4.50
C GLY A 52 24.66 10.92 -5.65
N ARG A 53 23.68 10.32 -6.35
CA ARG A 53 22.85 10.98 -7.39
C ARG A 53 21.36 11.04 -7.07
N ALA A 54 20.89 10.15 -6.21
CA ALA A 54 19.49 10.02 -5.82
C ALA A 54 19.38 9.30 -4.47
N TYR A 55 18.23 9.42 -3.83
CA TYR A 55 17.92 8.70 -2.60
C TYR A 55 17.17 7.41 -2.90
N LYS A 56 17.55 6.31 -2.24
CA LYS A 56 16.97 4.98 -2.44
C LYS A 56 16.78 4.26 -1.12
N CYS A 57 15.74 3.43 -1.04
CA CYS A 57 15.51 2.60 0.14
C CYS A 57 16.55 1.50 0.26
N GLY A 58 17.20 1.40 1.41
CA GLY A 58 18.17 0.35 1.72
C GLY A 58 18.27 0.10 3.22
N TRP A 59 19.09 -0.87 3.60
CA TRP A 59 19.36 -1.20 5.00
C TRP A 59 20.52 -0.35 5.49
N SER A 60 20.50 0.04 6.77
CA SER A 60 21.58 0.88 7.34
C SER A 60 22.98 0.26 7.26
N SER A 61 23.07 -1.05 6.99
CA SER A 61 24.32 -1.80 6.79
C SER A 61 24.77 -1.87 5.33
N ASP A 62 23.99 -1.35 4.38
CA ASP A 62 24.38 -1.28 2.98
C ASP A 62 25.42 -0.16 2.78
N PRO A 63 26.62 -0.45 2.25
CA PRO A 63 27.64 0.57 2.01
C PRO A 63 27.17 1.55 0.92
N ILE A 64 27.37 2.85 1.20
CA ILE A 64 27.06 3.98 0.30
C ILE A 64 28.06 4.05 -0.85
#